data_AF-A0A537NR86-F1
#
_entry.id   AF-A0A537NR86-F1
#
_cell.length_a   1.000
_cell.length_b   1.000
_cell.length_c   1.000
_cell.angle_alpha   90.00
_cell.angle_beta   90.00
_cell.angle_gamma   90.00
#
_symmetry.space_group_name_H-M   'P 1'
#
loop_
_entity.id
_entity.type
_entity.pdbx_description
1 polymer ?
#
loop_
_entity_poly.entity_id
_entity_poly.type
_entity_poly.pdbx_seq_one_letter_code
_entity_poly.pdbx_strand_id
1 'polypeptide(L)'
;MRTIRQLLAGEDEIQLAIRLALLALLIYWSFVVIRPFVPILAWSVVLAVALYPVFGWLSGLLGNRPKLAATVLTVINLAIIIGPATWLGLGALDGLRGFAAQLGAGSLSIPSPPAGVKDWPVIGTQLYALWDQASTNLRTLLQSVAPHLKPVAGTMLGLAGDAGVGTLKFLIAVALTGFLFPAGPRLVAAGRSFL
;
A
#
# COMPACT_ATOMS: atom_id res chain seq x y z
N MET A 1 25.25 39.95 47.04
CA MET A 1 25.81 38.84 46.21
C MET A 1 24.87 37.62 46.10
N ARG A 2 24.05 37.25 47.09
CA ARG A 2 23.10 36.12 46.98
C ARG A 2 21.97 36.30 45.96
N THR A 3 21.51 37.53 45.75
CA THR A 3 20.43 37.88 44.82
C THR A 3 20.79 37.69 43.34
N ILE A 4 22.06 37.88 42.96
CA ILE A 4 22.51 37.71 41.56
C ILE A 4 22.61 36.22 41.19
N ARG A 5 23.05 35.36 42.11
CA ARG A 5 23.12 33.90 41.89
C ARG A 5 21.75 33.25 41.69
N GLN A 6 20.71 33.76 42.35
CA GLN A 6 19.34 33.24 42.19
C GLN A 6 18.71 33.64 40.85
N LEU A 7 19.09 34.79 40.28
CA LEU A 7 18.66 35.20 38.94
C LEU A 7 19.32 34.33 37.86
N LEU A 8 20.64 34.10 37.95
CA LEU A 8 21.38 33.21 37.02
C LEU A 8 20.89 31.76 37.07
N ALA A 9 20.59 31.23 38.26
CA ALA A 9 20.11 29.84 38.39
C ALA A 9 18.75 29.62 37.70
N GLY A 10 17.85 30.62 37.76
CA GLY A 10 16.58 30.57 37.02
C GLY A 10 16.77 30.68 35.50
N GLU A 11 17.71 31.50 35.04
CA GLU A 11 18.06 31.61 33.61
C GLU A 11 18.63 30.29 33.06
N ASP A 12 19.54 29.63 33.80
CA ASP A 12 20.13 28.35 33.42
C ASP A 12 19.08 27.22 33.36
N GLU A 13 18.16 27.16 34.32
CA GLU A 13 17.06 26.19 34.34
C GLU A 13 16.09 26.40 33.17
N ILE A 14 15.72 27.66 32.89
CA ILE A 14 14.87 28.02 31.75
C ILE A 14 15.58 27.69 30.44
N GLN A 15 16.88 27.97 30.33
CA GLN A 15 17.68 27.69 29.13
C GLN A 15 17.83 26.18 28.89
N LEU A 16 18.01 25.40 29.96
CA LEU A 16 18.00 23.94 29.91
C LEU A 16 16.63 23.40 29.48
N ALA A 17 15.55 23.90 30.06
CA ALA A 17 14.19 23.51 29.72
C ALA A 17 13.85 23.82 28.25
N ILE A 18 14.22 25.01 27.75
CA ILE A 18 14.06 25.39 26.34
C ILE A 18 14.90 24.48 25.44
N ARG A 19 16.15 24.19 25.80
CA ARG A 19 17.03 23.31 25.00
C ARG A 19 16.49 21.88 24.94
N LEU A 20 15.99 21.35 26.05
CA LEU A 20 15.35 20.04 26.09
C LEU A 20 14.04 20.02 25.29
N ALA A 21 13.22 21.08 25.38
CA ALA A 21 12.00 21.20 24.59
C ALA A 21 12.31 21.27 23.09
N LEU A 22 13.31 22.05 22.68
CA LEU A 22 13.79 22.12 21.30
C LEU A 22 14.33 20.78 20.82
N LEU A 23 15.10 20.07 21.65
CA LEU A 23 15.61 18.75 21.31
C LEU A 23 14.49 17.73 21.16
N ALA A 24 13.53 17.70 22.09
CA ALA A 24 12.36 16.83 22.02
C ALA A 24 11.51 17.14 20.77
N LEU A 25 11.30 18.41 20.46
CA LEU A 25 10.62 18.86 19.25
C LEU A 25 11.36 18.40 17.99
N LEU A 26 12.69 18.52 17.97
CA LEU A 26 13.52 18.08 16.85
C LEU A 26 13.46 16.56 16.65
N ILE A 27 13.53 15.79 17.74
CA ILE A 27 13.40 14.33 17.71
C ILE A 27 12.00 13.95 17.19
N TYR A 28 10.95 14.60 17.70
CA TYR A 28 9.58 14.37 17.26
C TYR A 28 9.42 14.66 15.76
N TRP A 29 9.92 15.82 15.29
CA TRP A 29 9.88 16.19 13.88
C TRP A 29 10.66 15.21 13.00
N SER A 30 11.85 14.78 13.44
CA SER A 30 12.63 13.75 12.75
C SER A 30 11.83 12.45 12.61
N PHE A 31 11.15 12.01 13.67
CA PHE A 31 10.33 10.81 13.63
C PHE A 31 9.13 10.95 12.68
N VAL A 32 8.45 12.11 12.67
CA VAL A 32 7.34 12.38 11.74
C VAL A 32 7.79 12.29 10.28
N VAL A 33 8.98 12.81 9.97
CA VAL A 33 9.56 12.75 8.62
C VAL A 33 9.97 11.32 8.25
N ILE A 34 10.49 10.54 9.20
CA ILE A 34 10.93 9.15 8.97
C ILE A 34 9.74 8.18 8.91
N ARG A 35 8.63 8.46 9.61
CA ARG A 35 7.44 7.61 9.71
C ARG A 35 6.97 6.96 8.38
N PRO A 36 6.86 7.68 7.24
CA PRO A 36 6.45 7.06 5.97
C PRO A 36 7.47 6.04 5.41
N PHE A 37 8.74 6.11 5.80
CA PHE A 37 9.80 5.21 5.35
C PHE A 37 9.92 3.95 6.21
N VAL A 38 9.42 3.98 7.45
CA VAL A 38 9.49 2.83 8.38
C VAL A 38 8.90 1.56 7.77
N PRO A 39 7.70 1.56 7.15
CA PRO A 39 7.16 0.36 6.52
C PRO A 39 8.02 -0.14 5.36
N ILE A 40 8.61 0.76 4.56
CA ILE A 40 9.46 0.42 3.42
C ILE A 40 10.73 -0.29 3.91
N LEU A 41 11.37 0.25 4.94
CA LEU A 41 12.56 -0.33 5.55
C LEU A 41 12.25 -1.66 6.22
N ALA A 42 11.14 -1.74 6.97
CA ALA A 42 10.71 -2.96 7.62
C ALA A 42 10.50 -4.10 6.60
N TRP A 43 9.73 -3.84 5.53
CA TRP A 43 9.52 -4.82 4.48
C TRP A 43 10.81 -5.19 3.74
N SER A 44 11.70 -4.23 3.51
CA SER A 44 13.01 -4.48 2.88
C SER A 44 13.86 -5.45 3.70
N VAL A 45 13.92 -5.24 5.02
CA VAL A 45 14.65 -6.15 5.92
C VAL A 45 14.01 -7.54 5.95
N VAL A 46 12.68 -7.61 6.06
CA VAL A 46 11.94 -8.89 6.03
C VAL A 46 12.24 -9.66 4.74
N LEU A 47 12.16 -9.00 3.58
CA LEU A 47 12.47 -9.59 2.29
C LEU A 47 13.95 -10.00 2.19
N ALA A 48 14.87 -9.18 2.68
CA ALA A 48 16.30 -9.49 2.66
C ALA A 48 16.60 -10.77 3.43
N VAL A 49 16.00 -10.94 4.60
CA VAL A 49 16.15 -12.15 5.43
C VAL A 49 15.49 -13.35 4.76
N ALA A 50 14.25 -13.19 4.26
CA ALA A 50 13.50 -14.28 3.65
C ALA A 50 14.13 -14.80 2.35
N LEU A 51 14.67 -13.89 1.53
CA LEU A 51 15.25 -14.21 0.23
C LEU A 51 16.77 -14.48 0.27
N TYR A 52 17.42 -14.32 1.44
CA TYR A 52 18.83 -14.62 1.59
C TYR A 52 19.26 -16.03 1.14
N PRO A 53 18.53 -17.13 1.45
CA PRO A 53 18.92 -18.47 0.96
C PRO A 53 18.87 -18.55 -0.58
N VAL A 54 17.87 -17.92 -1.20
CA VAL A 54 17.74 -17.85 -2.66
C VAL A 54 18.87 -17.02 -3.26
N PHE A 55 19.20 -15.89 -2.64
CA PHE A 55 20.35 -15.06 -3.02
C PHE A 55 21.67 -15.83 -2.95
N GLY A 56 21.91 -16.59 -1.87
CA GLY A 56 23.11 -17.39 -1.71
C GLY A 56 23.23 -18.49 -2.78
N TRP A 57 22.14 -19.20 -3.05
CA TRP A 57 22.08 -20.21 -4.10
C TRP A 57 22.35 -19.62 -5.48
N LEU A 58 21.70 -18.49 -5.79
CA LEU A 58 21.86 -17.78 -7.06
C LEU A 58 23.29 -17.21 -7.21
N SER A 59 23.87 -16.66 -6.15
CA SER A 59 25.25 -16.18 -6.14
C SER A 59 26.25 -17.31 -6.41
N GLY A 60 26.00 -18.51 -5.86
CA GLY A 60 26.79 -19.71 -6.17
C GLY A 60 26.71 -20.10 -7.65
N LEU A 61 25.50 -20.09 -8.22
CA LEU A 61 25.27 -20.40 -9.65
C LEU A 61 25.94 -19.39 -10.58
N LEU A 62 25.95 -18.10 -10.23
CA LEU A 62 26.52 -17.02 -11.03
C LEU A 62 28.06 -16.86 -10.85
N GLY A 63 28.74 -17.86 -10.28
CA GLY A 63 30.20 -17.84 -10.12
C GLY A 63 30.68 -16.88 -9.02
N ASN A 64 29.93 -16.81 -7.92
CA ASN A 64 30.26 -16.02 -6.73
C ASN A 64 30.32 -14.49 -6.99
N ARG A 65 29.45 -14.00 -7.88
CA ARG A 65 29.29 -12.56 -8.18
C ARG A 65 28.06 -11.99 -7.45
N PRO A 66 28.17 -11.62 -6.16
CA PRO A 66 27.02 -11.25 -5.33
C PRO A 66 26.24 -10.04 -5.87
N LYS A 67 26.91 -9.09 -6.52
CA LYS A 67 26.24 -7.92 -7.11
C LYS A 67 25.30 -8.30 -8.25
N LEU A 68 25.73 -9.22 -9.13
CA LEU A 68 24.89 -9.67 -10.26
C LEU A 68 23.72 -10.50 -9.75
N ALA A 69 23.96 -11.41 -8.80
CA ALA A 69 22.90 -12.20 -8.19
C ALA A 69 21.84 -11.32 -7.51
N ALA A 70 22.26 -10.26 -6.81
CA ALA A 70 21.35 -9.31 -6.18
C ALA A 70 20.49 -8.57 -7.22
N THR A 71 21.10 -8.06 -8.29
CA THR A 71 20.36 -7.37 -9.37
C THR A 71 19.36 -8.30 -10.03
N VAL A 72 19.77 -9.52 -10.40
CA VAL A 72 18.90 -10.51 -11.06
C VAL A 72 17.73 -10.86 -10.14
N LEU A 73 17.98 -11.17 -8.87
CA LEU A 73 16.93 -11.51 -7.92
C LEU A 73 15.96 -10.33 -7.69
N THR A 74 16.47 -9.11 -7.66
CA THR A 74 15.66 -7.89 -7.51
C THR A 74 14.75 -7.71 -8.72
N VAL A 75 15.28 -7.82 -9.93
CA VAL A 75 14.50 -7.70 -11.19
C VAL A 75 13.41 -8.78 -11.25
N ILE A 76 13.73 -10.02 -10.89
CA ILE A 76 12.75 -11.12 -10.85
C ILE A 76 11.63 -10.80 -9.86
N ASN A 77 11.95 -10.37 -8.64
CA ASN A 77 10.93 -10.00 -7.66
C ASN A 77 10.06 -8.83 -8.14
N LEU A 78 10.66 -7.80 -8.74
CA LEU A 78 9.90 -6.69 -9.34
C LEU A 78 8.94 -7.21 -10.41
N ALA A 79 9.40 -8.08 -11.31
CA ALA A 79 8.56 -8.64 -12.37
C ALA A 79 7.38 -9.44 -11.80
N ILE A 80 7.61 -10.26 -10.76
CA ILE A 80 6.58 -11.04 -10.08
C ILE A 80 5.50 -10.15 -9.46
N ILE A 81 5.86 -8.96 -8.96
CA ILE A 81 4.92 -8.04 -8.33
C ILE A 81 4.20 -7.18 -9.39
N ILE A 82 4.96 -6.62 -10.34
CA ILE A 82 4.45 -5.71 -11.37
C ILE A 82 3.52 -6.46 -12.33
N GLY A 83 3.79 -7.72 -12.67
CA GLY A 83 2.98 -8.50 -13.61
C GLY A 83 1.50 -8.59 -13.21
N PRO A 84 1.17 -9.20 -12.05
CA PRO A 84 -0.22 -9.28 -11.57
C PRO A 84 -0.84 -7.91 -11.29
N ALA A 85 -0.07 -6.96 -10.76
CA ALA A 85 -0.57 -5.62 -10.46
C ALA A 85 -1.01 -4.87 -11.74
N THR A 86 -0.22 -4.95 -12.81
CA THR A 86 -0.58 -4.33 -14.10
C THR A 86 -1.74 -5.05 -14.75
N TRP A 87 -1.79 -6.38 -14.71
CA TRP A 87 -2.91 -7.16 -15.24
C TRP A 87 -4.23 -6.82 -14.54
N LEU A 88 -4.23 -6.76 -13.20
CA LEU A 88 -5.40 -6.37 -12.41
C LEU A 88 -5.81 -4.91 -12.68
N GLY A 89 -4.83 -4.00 -12.74
CA GLY A 89 -5.09 -2.58 -12.99
C GLY A 89 -5.71 -2.34 -14.37
N LEU A 90 -5.16 -2.96 -15.42
CA LEU A 90 -5.70 -2.87 -16.77
C LEU A 90 -7.08 -3.52 -16.87
N GLY A 91 -7.26 -4.71 -16.29
CA GLY A 91 -8.57 -5.39 -16.27
C GLY A 91 -9.66 -4.56 -15.59
N ALA A 92 -9.32 -3.87 -14.49
CA ALA A 92 -10.26 -2.97 -13.82
C ALA A 92 -10.59 -1.74 -14.70
N LEU A 93 -9.60 -1.14 -15.36
CA LEU A 93 -9.81 0.00 -16.27
C LEU A 93 -10.67 -0.39 -17.48
N ASP A 94 -10.40 -1.55 -18.08
CA ASP A 94 -11.16 -2.05 -19.22
C ASP A 94 -12.59 -2.39 -18.83
N GLY A 95 -12.80 -2.97 -17.64
CA GLY A 95 -14.15 -3.20 -17.09
C GLY A 95 -14.93 -1.91 -16.90
N LEU A 96 -14.30 -0.86 -16.34
CA LEU A 96 -14.92 0.45 -16.17
C LEU A 96 -15.24 1.12 -17.51
N ARG A 97 -14.31 1.08 -18.47
CA ARG A 97 -14.52 1.62 -19.82
C ARG A 97 -15.64 0.90 -20.55
N GLY A 98 -15.66 -0.43 -20.48
CA GLY A 98 -16.71 -1.26 -21.07
C GLY A 98 -18.08 -0.94 -20.48
N PHE A 99 -18.17 -0.83 -19.16
CA PHE A 99 -19.41 -0.45 -18.48
C PHE A 99 -19.87 0.96 -18.86
N ALA A 100 -18.97 1.95 -18.86
CA ALA A 100 -19.29 3.32 -19.25
C ALA A 100 -19.74 3.42 -20.72
N ALA A 101 -19.09 2.69 -21.62
CA ALA A 101 -19.45 2.65 -23.04
C ALA A 101 -20.84 2.05 -23.26
N GLN A 102 -21.16 0.94 -22.59
CA GLN A 102 -22.49 0.30 -22.69
C GLN A 102 -23.60 1.19 -22.12
N LEU A 103 -23.33 1.92 -21.03
CA LEU A 103 -24.27 2.90 -20.48
C LEU A 103 -24.48 4.10 -21.40
N GLY A 104 -23.40 4.61 -22.01
CA GLY A 104 -23.43 5.75 -22.93
C GLY A 104 -24.14 5.42 -24.25
N ALA A 105 -23.93 4.22 -24.77
CA ALA A 105 -24.55 3.74 -26.01
C ALA A 105 -26.02 3.32 -25.85
N GLY A 106 -26.54 3.26 -24.62
CA GLY A 106 -27.90 2.76 -24.34
C GLY A 106 -28.09 1.28 -24.70
N SER A 107 -27.01 0.54 -24.97
CA SER A 107 -27.03 -0.87 -25.39
C SER A 107 -26.94 -1.84 -24.22
N LEU A 108 -26.89 -1.34 -22.99
CA LEU A 108 -26.91 -2.14 -21.76
C LEU A 108 -28.32 -2.72 -21.55
N SER A 109 -28.66 -3.74 -22.35
CA SER A 109 -29.89 -4.52 -22.22
C SER A 109 -29.69 -5.53 -21.10
N ILE A 110 -30.19 -5.20 -19.92
CA ILE A 110 -30.24 -6.14 -18.80
C ILE A 110 -31.36 -7.13 -19.11
N PRO A 111 -31.06 -8.43 -19.30
CA PRO A 111 -32.08 -9.43 -19.60
C PRO A 111 -33.08 -9.52 -18.45
N SER A 112 -34.36 -9.82 -18.75
CA SER A 112 -35.39 -9.95 -17.71
C SER A 112 -35.00 -10.99 -16.65
N PRO A 113 -35.31 -10.74 -15.36
CA PRO A 113 -34.92 -11.63 -14.27
C PRO A 113 -35.54 -13.03 -14.45
N PRO A 114 -34.77 -14.10 -14.27
CA PRO A 114 -35.30 -15.47 -14.26
C PRO A 114 -36.37 -15.63 -13.17
N ALA A 115 -37.48 -16.31 -13.46
CA ALA A 115 -38.59 -16.49 -12.53
C ALA A 115 -38.16 -17.09 -11.17
N GLY A 116 -37.15 -17.97 -11.16
CA GLY A 116 -36.63 -18.59 -9.95
C GLY A 116 -35.87 -17.64 -8.98
N VAL A 117 -35.55 -16.41 -9.39
CA VAL A 117 -34.95 -15.41 -8.49
C VAL A 117 -35.98 -14.92 -7.46
N LYS A 118 -37.27 -14.94 -7.82
CA LYS A 118 -38.37 -14.51 -6.93
C LYS A 118 -38.57 -15.46 -5.75
N ASP A 119 -38.22 -16.73 -5.92
CA ASP A 119 -38.41 -17.79 -4.92
C ASP A 119 -37.30 -17.82 -3.84
N TRP A 120 -36.34 -16.89 -3.90
CA TRP A 120 -35.21 -16.87 -2.98
C TRP A 120 -35.62 -16.27 -1.61
N PRO A 121 -35.44 -17.01 -0.49
CA PRO A 121 -36.18 -16.75 0.76
C PRO A 121 -35.77 -15.49 1.51
N VAL A 122 -34.64 -14.85 1.17
CA VAL A 122 -34.11 -13.68 1.91
C VAL A 122 -34.20 -12.37 1.11
N ILE A 123 -34.05 -12.43 -0.22
CA ILE A 123 -33.90 -11.23 -1.06
C ILE A 123 -34.65 -11.32 -2.40
N GLY A 124 -35.33 -12.43 -2.69
CA GLY A 124 -35.82 -12.74 -4.04
C GLY A 124 -36.81 -11.73 -4.61
N THR A 125 -37.76 -11.27 -3.79
CA THR A 125 -38.78 -10.31 -4.22
C THR A 125 -38.23 -8.90 -4.48
N GLN A 126 -37.33 -8.41 -3.60
CA GLN A 126 -36.67 -7.11 -3.76
C GLN A 126 -35.70 -7.12 -4.94
N LEU A 127 -34.92 -8.19 -5.08
CA LEU A 127 -33.96 -8.36 -6.16
C LEU A 127 -34.66 -8.50 -7.52
N TYR A 128 -35.74 -9.27 -7.59
CA TYR A 128 -36.56 -9.38 -8.80
C TYR A 128 -37.14 -8.03 -9.22
N ALA A 129 -37.69 -7.24 -8.29
CA ALA A 129 -38.25 -5.92 -8.60
C ALA A 129 -37.17 -4.92 -9.09
N LEU A 130 -35.99 -4.93 -8.46
CA LEU A 130 -34.86 -4.09 -8.88
C LEU A 130 -34.33 -4.52 -10.26
N TRP A 131 -34.23 -5.82 -10.52
CA TRP A 131 -33.76 -6.36 -11.81
C TRP A 131 -34.78 -6.08 -12.92
N ASP A 132 -36.07 -6.25 -12.65
CA ASP A 132 -37.14 -5.91 -13.57
C ASP A 132 -37.09 -4.41 -13.94
N GLN A 133 -37.01 -3.51 -12.95
CA GLN A 133 -36.78 -2.08 -13.20
C GLN A 133 -35.49 -1.78 -13.95
N ALA A 134 -34.42 -2.53 -13.70
CA ALA A 134 -33.16 -2.40 -14.43
C ALA A 134 -33.34 -2.77 -15.91
N SER A 135 -34.18 -3.76 -16.21
CA SER A 135 -34.50 -4.20 -17.56
C SER A 135 -35.43 -3.24 -18.31
N THR A 136 -36.37 -2.57 -17.61
CA THR A 136 -37.32 -1.64 -18.26
C THR A 136 -36.81 -0.20 -18.33
N ASN A 137 -36.10 0.28 -17.31
CA ASN A 137 -35.61 1.66 -17.20
C ASN A 137 -34.32 1.75 -16.36
N LEU A 138 -33.21 1.26 -16.94
CA LEU A 138 -31.89 1.27 -16.28
C LEU A 138 -31.46 2.67 -15.78
N ARG A 139 -31.79 3.73 -16.51
CA ARG A 139 -31.38 5.11 -16.18
C ARG A 139 -32.02 5.63 -14.89
N THR A 140 -33.32 5.38 -14.67
CA THR A 140 -34.03 5.83 -13.48
C THR A 140 -33.62 5.01 -12.25
N LEU A 141 -33.42 3.69 -12.43
CA LEU A 141 -32.88 2.84 -11.38
C LEU A 141 -31.46 3.30 -10.98
N LEU A 142 -30.56 3.52 -11.94
CA LEU A 142 -29.21 4.05 -11.66
C LEU A 142 -29.25 5.38 -10.92
N GLN A 143 -30.15 6.30 -11.25
CA GLN A 143 -30.27 7.57 -10.52
C GLN A 143 -30.71 7.36 -9.05
N SER A 144 -31.58 6.39 -8.79
CA SER A 144 -32.03 6.06 -7.43
C SER A 144 -31.00 5.26 -6.61
N VAL A 145 -30.21 4.40 -7.27
CA VAL A 145 -29.23 3.50 -6.65
C VAL A 145 -27.84 4.13 -6.56
N ALA A 146 -27.47 5.01 -7.49
CA ALA A 146 -26.20 5.75 -7.48
C ALA A 146 -25.85 6.40 -6.13
N PRO A 147 -26.75 7.11 -5.43
CA PRO A 147 -26.42 7.68 -4.11
C PRO A 147 -26.06 6.61 -3.06
N HIS A 148 -26.61 5.41 -3.15
CA HIS A 148 -26.29 4.27 -2.27
C HIS A 148 -24.97 3.59 -2.67
N LEU A 149 -24.62 3.62 -3.96
CA LEU A 149 -23.36 3.07 -4.47
C LEU A 149 -22.16 4.01 -4.26
N LYS A 150 -22.38 5.33 -4.19
CA LYS A 150 -21.32 6.33 -3.94
C LYS A 150 -20.41 5.99 -2.75
N PRO A 151 -20.92 5.72 -1.52
CA PRO A 151 -20.07 5.38 -0.39
C PRO A 151 -19.31 4.07 -0.62
N VAL A 152 -19.95 3.05 -1.19
CA VAL A 152 -19.31 1.76 -1.49
C VAL A 152 -18.19 1.93 -2.52
N ALA A 153 -18.45 2.65 -3.61
CA ALA A 153 -17.46 2.98 -4.62
C ALA A 153 -16.32 3.81 -4.03
N GLY A 154 -16.62 4.77 -3.16
CA GLY A 154 -15.62 5.56 -2.43
C GLY A 154 -14.73 4.69 -1.54
N THR A 155 -15.30 3.74 -0.80
CA THR A 155 -14.54 2.79 0.02
C THR A 155 -13.67 1.88 -0.86
N MET A 156 -14.21 1.34 -1.96
CA MET A 156 -13.43 0.50 -2.88
C MET A 156 -12.30 1.28 -3.55
N LEU A 157 -12.54 2.53 -3.96
CA LEU A 157 -11.51 3.42 -4.50
C LEU A 157 -10.44 3.75 -3.45
N GLY A 158 -10.85 3.99 -2.20
CA GLY A 158 -9.93 4.19 -1.08
C GLY A 158 -9.05 2.96 -0.85
N LEU A 159 -9.65 1.78 -0.79
CA LEU A 159 -8.92 0.50 -0.66
C LEU A 159 -7.97 0.27 -1.84
N ALA A 160 -8.40 0.55 -3.06
CA ALA A 160 -7.55 0.45 -4.25
C ALA A 160 -6.39 1.46 -4.21
N GLY A 161 -6.64 2.68 -3.73
CA GLY A 161 -5.63 3.70 -3.51
C GLY A 161 -4.59 3.27 -2.46
N ASP A 162 -5.06 2.78 -1.31
CA ASP A 162 -4.20 2.27 -0.24
C ASP A 162 -3.38 1.06 -0.70
N ALA A 163 -4.00 0.14 -1.44
CA ALA A 163 -3.31 -1.00 -2.05
C ALA A 163 -2.26 -0.54 -3.09
N GLY A 164 -2.58 0.47 -3.90
CA GLY A 164 -1.64 1.06 -4.86
C GLY A 164 -0.43 1.71 -4.18
N VAL A 165 -0.68 2.52 -3.14
CA VAL A 165 0.38 3.12 -2.31
C VAL A 165 1.21 2.04 -1.59
N GLY A 166 0.56 1.00 -1.06
CA GLY A 166 1.21 -0.15 -0.44
C GLY A 166 2.11 -0.90 -1.42
N THR A 167 1.62 -1.13 -2.64
CA THR A 167 2.36 -1.78 -3.72
C THR A 167 3.58 -0.95 -4.09
N LEU A 168 3.44 0.38 -4.24
CA LEU A 168 4.57 1.27 -4.53
C LEU A 168 5.63 1.22 -3.41
N LYS A 169 5.20 1.30 -2.15
CA LYS A 169 6.08 1.15 -0.98
C LYS A 169 6.81 -0.19 -1.01
N PHE A 170 6.11 -1.26 -1.37
CA PHE A 170 6.69 -2.60 -1.47
C PHE A 170 7.69 -2.72 -2.62
N LEU A 171 7.42 -2.12 -3.79
CA LEU A 171 8.36 -2.08 -4.91
C LEU A 171 9.67 -1.37 -4.51
N ILE A 172 9.57 -0.25 -3.79
CA ILE A 172 10.75 0.45 -3.24
C ILE A 172 11.46 -0.45 -2.23
N ALA A 173 10.73 -1.14 -1.36
CA ALA A 173 11.31 -2.07 -0.39
C ALA A 173 12.09 -3.21 -1.07
N VAL A 174 11.57 -3.77 -2.16
CA VAL A 174 12.25 -4.82 -2.95
C VAL A 174 13.52 -4.25 -3.61
N ALA A 175 13.45 -3.03 -4.15
CA ALA A 175 14.65 -2.37 -4.69
C ALA A 175 15.72 -2.20 -3.59
N LEU A 176 15.34 -1.72 -2.41
CA LEU A 176 16.24 -1.60 -1.24
C LEU A 176 16.78 -2.95 -0.77
N THR A 177 15.97 -4.00 -0.82
CA THR A 177 16.38 -5.37 -0.50
C THR A 177 17.55 -5.81 -1.36
N GLY A 178 17.51 -5.49 -2.66
CA GLY A 178 18.60 -5.73 -3.60
C GLY A 178 19.94 -5.14 -3.16
N PHE A 179 19.92 -3.92 -2.61
CA PHE A 179 21.10 -3.28 -2.03
C PHE A 179 21.54 -3.91 -0.70
N LEU A 180 20.60 -4.49 0.04
CA LEU A 180 20.86 -5.12 1.33
C LEU A 180 21.56 -6.48 1.21
N PHE A 181 21.30 -7.28 0.17
CA PHE A 181 21.88 -8.61 0.03
C PHE A 181 23.42 -8.64 0.09
N PRO A 182 24.17 -7.80 -0.66
CA PRO A 182 25.63 -7.79 -0.60
C PRO A 182 26.16 -7.20 0.72
N ALA A 183 25.38 -6.35 1.39
CA ALA A 183 25.73 -5.73 2.67
C ALA A 183 25.41 -6.62 3.88
N GLY A 184 24.53 -7.63 3.73
CA GLY A 184 24.05 -8.51 4.78
C GLY A 184 25.13 -9.06 5.72
N PRO A 185 26.22 -9.68 5.20
CA PRO A 185 27.28 -10.21 6.05
C PRO A 185 27.97 -9.13 6.91
N ARG A 186 28.12 -7.91 6.40
CA ARG A 186 28.73 -6.79 7.13
C ARG A 186 27.80 -6.25 8.22
N LEU A 187 26.50 -6.18 7.93
CA LEU A 187 25.49 -5.75 8.89
C LEU A 187 25.33 -6.74 10.04
N VAL A 188 25.37 -8.04 9.75
CA VAL A 188 25.36 -9.09 10.78
C VAL A 188 26.62 -9.04 11.65
N ALA A 189 27.79 -8.83 11.05
CA ALA A 189 29.04 -8.68 11.79
C ALA A 189 29.02 -7.44 12.72
N ALA A 190 28.53 -6.30 12.24
CA ALA A 190 28.39 -5.09 13.04
C ALA A 190 27.37 -5.27 14.19
N GLY A 191 26.24 -5.95 13.93
CA GLY A 191 25.25 -6.26 14.97
C GLY A 191 25.81 -7.16 16.07
N ARG A 192 26.60 -8.17 15.70
CA ARG A 192 27.29 -9.05 16.66
C ARG A 192 28.39 -8.35 17.47
N SER A 193 28.97 -7.26 16.96
CA SER A 193 29.97 -6.48 17.71
C SER A 193 29.37 -5.51 18.73
N PHE A 194 28.07 -5.24 18.65
CA PHE A 194 27.35 -4.34 19.56
C PHE A 194 26.63 -5.06 20.71
N LEU A 195 26.42 -6.38 20.57
CA LEU A 195 25.89 -7.28 21.60
C LEU A 195 27.04 -7.94 22.37
#